data_AF-A0A5E4GP26-F1
#
_entry.id   AF-A0A5E4GP26-F1
#
_cell.length_a   1.000
_cell.length_b   1.000
_cell.length_c   1.000
_cell.angle_alpha   90.00
_cell.angle_beta   90.00
_cell.angle_gamma   90.00
#
_symmetry.space_group_name_H-M   'P 1'
#
loop_
_entity.id
_entity.type
_entity.pdbx_description
1 polymer ?
#
loop_
_entity_poly.entity_id
_entity_poly.type
_entity_poly.pdbx_seq_one_letter_code
_entity_poly.pdbx_strand_id
1 'polypeptide(L)'
;MATPFKLSQDNIELHFATNHLRVIFSSQILLGTVKSTLRERKTEGRIVNVSSLGHRYGYREGFCFDKINDESRYHRYYAYGQSKLSNILHANELTRRLKEEGAEVTANSLHPGTILRNLMRYDAFLKCKLHLLYHMDTSPFMLLTVQQYSLVFHRSTHIFFGLTQGAATTCFVALHPQLKGVGGEYFVDCNIA
;
A
#
# COMPACT_ATOMS: atom_id res chain seq x y z
N MET A 1 -5.41 8.14 -4.25
CA MET A 1 -3.99 8.43 -4.03
C MET A 1 -3.71 9.87 -4.45
N ALA A 2 -2.66 10.52 -3.91
CA ALA A 2 -2.16 11.80 -4.39
C ALA A 2 -3.25 12.91 -4.48
N THR A 3 -4.03 13.06 -3.41
CA THR A 3 -5.03 14.13 -3.30
C THR A 3 -4.36 15.49 -3.04
N PRO A 4 -5.04 16.62 -3.30
CA PRO A 4 -4.62 17.92 -2.79
C PRO A 4 -4.52 17.94 -1.27
N PHE A 5 -3.82 18.93 -0.72
CA PHE A 5 -3.75 19.14 0.72
C PHE A 5 -5.16 19.33 1.28
N LYS A 6 -5.43 18.63 2.38
CA LYS A 6 -6.68 18.71 3.11
C LYS A 6 -6.45 18.19 4.53
N LEU A 7 -7.14 18.79 5.49
CA LEU A 7 -7.20 18.30 6.87
C LEU A 7 -8.42 17.40 7.08
N SER A 8 -8.27 16.39 7.94
CA SER A 8 -9.37 15.61 8.51
C SER A 8 -10.20 16.47 9.47
N GLN A 9 -11.30 15.91 9.99
CA GLN A 9 -12.11 16.55 11.05
C GLN A 9 -11.29 16.81 12.32
N ASP A 10 -10.27 15.97 12.58
CA ASP A 10 -9.36 16.10 13.73
C ASP A 10 -8.18 17.05 13.46
N ASN A 11 -8.22 17.83 12.37
CA ASN A 11 -7.14 18.73 11.95
C ASN A 11 -5.80 18.03 11.68
N ILE A 12 -5.84 16.86 11.04
CA ILE A 12 -4.63 16.11 10.63
C ILE A 12 -4.62 15.94 9.11
N GLU A 13 -3.45 16.07 8.48
CA GLU A 13 -3.27 15.83 7.04
C GLU A 13 -3.94 14.52 6.61
N LEU A 14 -4.72 14.61 5.53
CA LEU A 14 -5.70 13.60 5.18
C LEU A 14 -5.09 12.23 4.84
N HIS A 15 -3.96 12.15 4.12
CA HIS A 15 -3.29 10.86 3.86
C HIS A 15 -2.86 10.21 5.17
N PHE A 16 -2.23 10.94 6.07
CA PHE A 16 -1.77 10.40 7.33
C PHE A 16 -2.93 9.97 8.23
N ALA A 17 -3.95 10.82 8.36
CA ALA A 17 -5.15 10.53 9.15
C ALA A 17 -5.86 9.26 8.65
N THR A 18 -6.12 9.19 7.34
CA THR A 18 -6.95 8.12 6.76
C THR A 18 -6.19 6.82 6.53
N ASN A 19 -4.91 6.89 6.13
CA ASN A 19 -4.15 5.68 5.80
C ASN A 19 -3.43 5.07 6.99
N HIS A 20 -2.99 5.90 7.94
CA HIS A 20 -2.12 5.45 9.03
C HIS A 20 -2.79 5.53 10.40
N LEU A 21 -3.26 6.71 10.82
CA LEU A 21 -3.87 6.84 12.16
C LEU A 21 -5.08 5.95 12.33
N ARG A 22 -5.94 5.87 11.31
CA ARG A 22 -7.05 4.91 11.28
C ARG A 22 -6.59 3.47 11.55
N VAL A 23 -5.49 3.03 10.93
CA VAL A 23 -4.97 1.67 11.09
C VAL A 23 -4.46 1.44 12.50
N ILE A 24 -3.74 2.40 13.08
CA ILE A 24 -3.26 2.33 14.47
C ILE A 24 -4.45 2.22 15.43
N PHE A 25 -5.40 3.15 15.34
CA PHE A 25 -6.54 3.18 16.26
C PHE A 25 -7.40 1.92 16.16
N SER A 26 -7.73 1.47 14.95
CA SER A 26 -8.48 0.23 14.76
C SER A 26 -7.74 -0.98 15.33
N SER A 27 -6.42 -1.04 15.13
CA SER A 27 -5.60 -2.14 15.67
C SER A 27 -5.62 -2.12 17.19
N GLN A 28 -5.39 -0.97 17.83
CA GLN A 28 -5.34 -0.85 19.30
C GLN A 28 -6.67 -1.22 19.97
N ILE A 29 -7.79 -0.75 19.42
CA ILE A 29 -9.13 -1.01 19.98
C ILE A 29 -9.49 -2.51 19.89
N LEU A 30 -9.18 -3.16 18.77
CA LEU A 30 -9.57 -4.56 18.55
C LEU A 30 -8.60 -5.57 19.14
N LEU A 31 -7.36 -5.17 19.46
CA LEU A 31 -6.30 -6.10 19.84
C LEU A 31 -6.63 -6.93 21.08
N GLY A 32 -7.27 -6.32 22.08
CA GLY A 32 -7.67 -7.02 23.31
C GLY A 32 -8.65 -8.16 23.04
N THR A 33 -9.71 -7.87 22.29
CA THR A 33 -10.71 -8.86 21.88
C THR A 33 -10.10 -9.96 21.03
N VAL A 34 -9.30 -9.61 20.02
CA VAL A 34 -8.62 -10.57 19.15
C VAL A 34 -7.73 -11.51 19.97
N LYS A 35 -6.89 -10.98 20.86
CA LYS A 35 -6.04 -11.79 21.74
C LYS A 35 -6.85 -12.74 22.63
N SER A 36 -7.96 -12.29 23.21
CA SER A 36 -8.81 -13.16 24.04
C SER A 36 -9.39 -14.31 23.25
N THR A 37 -10.01 -14.01 22.10
CA THR A 37 -10.62 -15.02 21.24
C THR A 37 -9.60 -16.07 20.76
N LEU A 38 -8.39 -15.64 20.40
CA LEU A 38 -7.34 -16.54 19.93
C LEU A 38 -6.81 -17.46 21.03
N ARG A 39 -6.69 -16.97 22.27
CA ARG A 39 -6.33 -17.79 23.43
C ARG A 39 -7.39 -18.86 23.70
N GLU A 40 -8.67 -18.50 23.66
CA GLU A 40 -9.78 -19.45 23.87
C GLU A 40 -9.85 -20.51 22.78
N ARG A 41 -9.63 -20.11 21.53
CA ARG A 41 -9.66 -21.02 20.36
C ARG A 41 -8.37 -21.82 20.18
N LYS A 42 -7.28 -21.44 20.86
CA LYS A 42 -5.93 -22.00 20.67
C LYS A 42 -5.47 -21.94 19.22
N THR A 43 -5.69 -20.78 18.59
CA THR A 43 -5.36 -20.52 17.17
C THR A 43 -4.51 -19.27 17.04
N GLU A 44 -3.74 -19.17 15.95
CA GLU A 44 -3.02 -17.95 15.58
C GLU A 44 -3.94 -16.97 14.84
N GLY A 45 -3.82 -15.68 15.14
CA GLY A 45 -4.46 -14.60 14.39
C GLY A 45 -3.46 -13.76 13.60
N ARG A 46 -3.97 -13.01 12.62
CA ARG A 46 -3.15 -12.19 11.73
C ARG A 46 -3.73 -10.80 11.54
N ILE A 47 -2.86 -9.80 11.68
CA ILE A 47 -3.13 -8.40 11.36
C ILE A 47 -2.42 -8.06 10.05
N VAL A 48 -3.16 -7.52 9.08
CA VAL A 48 -2.64 -7.23 7.74
C VAL A 48 -2.81 -5.75 7.43
N ASN A 49 -1.69 -5.04 7.36
CA ASN A 49 -1.66 -3.61 7.06
C ASN A 49 -1.43 -3.36 5.57
N VAL A 50 -2.41 -2.78 4.89
CA VAL A 50 -2.28 -2.45 3.47
C VAL A 50 -1.40 -1.21 3.27
N SER A 51 -0.24 -1.43 2.67
CA SER A 51 0.72 -0.43 2.21
C SER A 51 0.66 -0.30 0.67
N SER A 52 1.76 0.12 0.03
CA SER A 52 1.87 0.37 -1.41
C SER A 52 3.34 0.48 -1.80
N LEU A 53 3.72 0.17 -3.04
CA LEU A 53 5.05 0.54 -3.57
C LEU A 53 5.36 2.04 -3.45
N GLY A 54 4.33 2.87 -3.28
CA GLY A 54 4.47 4.29 -2.95
C GLY A 54 5.28 4.58 -1.68
N HIS A 55 5.44 3.62 -0.76
CA HIS A 55 6.22 3.80 0.47
C HIS A 55 7.69 4.16 0.22
N ARG A 56 8.22 3.87 -0.98
CA ARG A 56 9.58 4.20 -1.40
C ARG A 56 9.78 5.69 -1.68
N TYR A 57 8.69 6.46 -1.79
CA TYR A 57 8.75 7.91 -1.99
C TYR A 57 8.50 8.61 -0.66
N GLY A 58 9.56 9.17 -0.07
CA GLY A 58 9.50 9.98 1.14
C GLY A 58 10.02 11.39 0.92
N TYR A 59 9.79 12.26 1.90
CA TYR A 59 10.49 13.54 1.97
C TYR A 59 11.99 13.29 2.15
N ARG A 60 12.84 14.17 1.57
CA ARG A 60 14.31 13.98 1.62
C ARG A 60 14.85 14.13 3.03
N GLU A 61 14.16 14.94 3.83
CA GLU A 61 14.45 15.24 5.23
C GLU A 61 14.02 14.10 6.18
N GLY A 62 13.43 13.02 5.65
CA GLY A 62 12.90 11.91 6.43
C GLY A 62 11.48 12.16 6.92
N PHE A 63 11.10 11.49 8.00
CA PHE A 63 9.72 11.49 8.50
C PHE A 63 9.36 12.84 9.12
N CYS A 64 8.40 13.54 8.52
CA CYS A 64 8.03 14.90 8.94
C CYS A 64 6.84 14.87 9.92
N PHE A 65 7.06 14.46 11.18
CA PHE A 65 6.00 14.46 12.20
C PHE A 65 5.60 15.86 12.64
N ASP A 66 6.57 16.72 12.96
CA ASP A 66 6.29 18.07 13.51
C ASP A 66 5.60 19.00 12.51
N LYS A 67 5.71 18.68 11.22
CA LYS A 67 5.24 19.49 10.10
C LYS A 67 4.21 18.75 9.25
N ILE A 68 3.51 17.79 9.85
CA ILE A 68 2.59 16.92 9.11
C ILE A 68 1.42 17.68 8.49
N ASN A 69 1.02 18.80 9.11
CA ASN A 69 -0.05 19.70 8.68
C ASN A 69 0.47 20.94 7.93
N ASP A 70 1.75 21.01 7.60
CA ASP A 70 2.35 22.16 6.91
C ASP A 70 2.00 22.12 5.42
N GLU A 71 1.00 22.92 5.02
CA GLU A 71 0.56 23.02 3.63
C GLU A 71 1.67 23.49 2.69
N SER A 72 2.56 24.37 3.16
CA SER A 72 3.64 24.94 2.33
C SER A 72 4.67 23.89 1.90
N ARG A 73 4.79 22.81 2.66
CA ARG A 73 5.68 21.67 2.39
C ARG A 73 4.96 20.48 1.76
N TYR A 74 3.64 20.55 1.62
CA TYR A 74 2.85 19.41 1.20
C TYR A 74 3.17 19.00 -0.24
N HIS A 75 3.63 17.76 -0.39
CA HIS A 75 3.74 17.12 -1.70
C HIS A 75 2.93 15.84 -1.72
N ARG A 76 1.88 15.80 -2.56
CA ARG A 76 0.86 14.74 -2.62
C ARG A 76 1.41 13.31 -2.68
N TYR A 77 2.55 13.10 -3.36
CA TYR A 77 3.17 11.78 -3.49
C TYR A 77 4.02 11.43 -2.28
N TYR A 78 4.71 12.41 -1.68
CA TYR A 78 5.55 12.19 -0.50
C TYR A 78 4.70 12.04 0.76
N ALA A 79 3.62 12.81 0.91
CA ALA A 79 2.64 12.62 1.99
C ALA A 79 1.99 11.22 1.90
N TYR A 80 1.57 10.82 0.70
CA TYR A 80 1.04 9.47 0.48
C TYR A 80 2.08 8.39 0.79
N GLY A 81 3.30 8.51 0.27
CA GLY A 81 4.37 7.54 0.49
C GLY A 81 4.78 7.45 1.96
N GLN A 82 4.91 8.58 2.66
CA GLN A 82 5.10 8.62 4.11
C GLN A 82 4.00 7.84 4.82
N SER A 83 2.72 8.08 4.52
CA SER A 83 1.60 7.35 5.14
C SER A 83 1.64 5.84 4.90
N LYS A 84 2.20 5.39 3.77
CA LYS A 84 2.33 3.97 3.42
C LYS A 84 3.57 3.34 4.04
N LEU A 85 4.66 4.08 4.18
CA LEU A 85 5.81 3.68 4.98
C LEU A 85 5.42 3.52 6.46
N SER A 86 4.59 4.43 7.00
CA SER A 86 4.07 4.32 8.36
C SER A 86 3.37 2.99 8.62
N ASN A 87 2.63 2.47 7.64
CA ASN A 87 1.90 1.19 7.79
C ASN A 87 2.85 -0.02 7.85
N ILE A 88 3.99 0.05 7.16
CA ILE A 88 5.04 -0.97 7.23
C ILE A 88 5.68 -0.92 8.62
N LEU A 89 6.15 0.27 9.03
CA LEU A 89 6.78 0.46 10.34
C LEU A 89 5.85 0.05 11.50
N HIS A 90 4.56 0.34 11.38
CA HIS A 90 3.56 -0.11 12.35
C HIS A 90 3.42 -1.63 12.42
N ALA A 91 3.43 -2.34 11.29
CA ALA A 91 3.39 -3.81 11.31
C ALA A 91 4.64 -4.42 11.97
N ASN A 92 5.81 -3.84 11.69
CA ASN A 92 7.08 -4.28 12.27
C ASN A 92 7.09 -4.07 13.80
N GLU A 93 6.74 -2.88 14.24
CA GLU A 93 6.69 -2.54 15.67
C GLU A 93 5.60 -3.31 16.41
N LEU A 94 4.42 -3.48 15.79
CA LEU A 94 3.34 -4.28 16.37
C LEU A 94 3.77 -5.74 16.53
N THR A 95 4.45 -6.31 15.54
CA THR A 95 5.02 -7.66 15.65
C THR A 95 6.01 -7.76 16.81
N ARG A 96 6.93 -6.79 16.94
CA ARG A 96 7.91 -6.79 18.04
C ARG A 96 7.21 -6.85 19.40
N ARG A 97 6.23 -5.98 19.62
CA ARG A 97 5.44 -5.95 20.86
C ARG A 97 4.65 -7.23 21.10
N LEU A 98 4.00 -7.77 20.07
CA LEU A 98 3.22 -9.01 20.18
C LEU A 98 4.09 -10.21 20.54
N LYS A 99 5.32 -10.28 19.99
CA LYS A 99 6.31 -11.31 20.33
C LYS A 99 6.77 -11.17 21.79
N GLU A 100 7.07 -9.96 22.24
CA GLU A 100 7.47 -9.69 23.64
C GLU A 100 6.37 -10.07 24.65
N GLU A 101 5.11 -9.88 24.26
CA GLU A 101 3.95 -10.28 25.06
C GLU A 101 3.60 -11.77 24.97
N GLY A 102 4.25 -12.54 24.08
CA GLY A 102 3.89 -13.94 23.82
C GLY A 102 2.50 -14.12 23.23
N ALA A 103 1.99 -13.14 22.48
CA ALA A 103 0.67 -13.20 21.87
C ALA A 103 0.68 -14.08 20.61
N GLU A 104 -0.37 -14.90 20.44
CA GLU A 104 -0.63 -15.73 19.25
C GLU A 104 -1.15 -14.89 18.06
N VAL A 105 -0.53 -13.74 17.81
CA VAL A 105 -0.92 -12.80 16.75
C VAL A 105 0.33 -12.36 16.00
N THR A 106 0.29 -12.44 14.67
CA THR A 106 1.33 -11.85 13.80
C THR A 106 0.81 -10.60 13.10
N ALA A 107 1.70 -9.66 12.78
CA ALA A 107 1.35 -8.47 12.03
C ALA A 107 2.27 -8.30 10.81
N ASN A 108 1.71 -8.22 9.61
CA ASN A 108 2.47 -8.04 8.38
C ASN A 108 1.91 -6.88 7.57
N SER A 109 2.70 -6.39 6.62
CA SER A 109 2.29 -5.35 5.69
C SER A 109 2.42 -5.82 4.25
N LEU A 110 1.70 -5.20 3.32
CA LEU A 110 1.76 -5.61 1.91
C LEU A 110 1.43 -4.51 0.92
N HIS A 111 1.85 -4.69 -0.34
CA HIS A 111 1.27 -4.00 -1.50
C HIS A 111 0.23 -4.90 -2.18
N PRO A 112 -1.01 -4.42 -2.38
CA PRO A 112 -2.08 -5.22 -2.99
C PRO A 112 -2.03 -5.19 -4.54
N GLY A 113 -0.87 -4.97 -5.15
CA GLY A 113 -0.77 -4.71 -6.58
C GLY A 113 -1.45 -3.39 -7.02
N THR A 114 -1.39 -3.11 -8.32
CA THR A 114 -2.07 -1.96 -8.93
C THR A 114 -3.43 -2.37 -9.46
N ILE A 115 -4.49 -2.07 -8.71
CA ILE A 115 -5.88 -2.27 -9.13
C ILE A 115 -6.38 -1.00 -9.84
N LEU A 116 -6.72 -1.13 -11.13
CA LEU A 116 -7.16 -0.04 -12.00
C LEU A 116 -8.63 0.37 -11.74
N ARG A 117 -9.00 0.86 -10.55
CA ARG A 117 -10.27 1.58 -10.33
C ARG A 117 -10.14 2.67 -9.27
N ASN A 118 -10.64 3.87 -9.58
CA ASN A 118 -10.75 5.09 -8.74
C ASN A 118 -9.48 5.65 -8.05
N LEU A 119 -8.42 4.88 -7.85
CA LEU A 119 -7.22 5.32 -7.12
C LEU A 119 -6.47 6.47 -7.83
N MET A 120 -6.61 6.53 -9.17
CA MET A 120 -5.98 7.48 -10.09
C MET A 120 -6.87 8.67 -10.46
N ARG A 121 -7.95 8.94 -9.72
CA ARG A 121 -8.91 10.01 -10.05
C ARG A 121 -8.27 11.39 -10.20
N TYR A 122 -7.18 11.65 -9.46
CA TYR A 122 -6.42 12.91 -9.44
C TYR A 122 -5.11 12.87 -10.24
N ASP A 123 -4.80 11.75 -10.93
CA ASP A 123 -3.59 11.62 -11.72
C ASP A 123 -3.84 12.10 -13.16
N ALA A 124 -3.82 13.41 -13.35
CA ALA A 124 -4.01 14.04 -14.67
C ALA A 124 -2.86 13.70 -15.63
N PHE A 125 -1.66 13.46 -15.12
CA PHE A 125 -0.46 13.19 -15.92
C PHE A 125 -0.48 11.78 -16.54
N LEU A 126 -0.92 10.78 -15.78
CA LEU A 126 -1.11 9.43 -16.31
C LEU A 126 -2.36 9.32 -17.18
N LYS A 127 -3.43 10.08 -16.89
CA LYS A 127 -4.58 10.24 -17.80
C LYS A 127 -4.13 10.75 -19.17
N CYS A 128 -3.25 11.75 -19.21
CA CYS A 128 -2.76 12.33 -20.46
C CYS A 128 -1.84 11.38 -21.23
N LYS A 129 -0.92 10.66 -20.55
CA LYS A 129 -0.08 9.63 -21.19
C LYS A 129 -0.88 8.43 -21.72
N LEU A 130 -1.90 7.96 -20.99
CA LEU A 130 -2.79 6.91 -21.50
C LEU A 130 -3.61 7.44 -22.69
N HIS A 131 -4.17 8.64 -22.59
CA HIS A 131 -4.95 9.24 -23.66
C HIS A 131 -4.11 9.45 -24.94
N LEU A 132 -2.85 9.88 -24.82
CA LEU A 132 -1.90 9.99 -25.94
C LEU A 132 -1.51 8.62 -26.51
N LEU A 133 -1.39 7.56 -25.70
CA LEU A 133 -1.12 6.19 -26.18
C LEU A 133 -2.33 5.57 -26.91
N TYR A 134 -3.56 5.98 -26.58
CA TYR A 134 -4.78 5.45 -27.18
C TYR A 134 -5.35 6.31 -28.32
N HIS A 135 -4.86 7.54 -28.54
CA HIS A 135 -5.33 8.46 -29.60
C HIS A 135 -4.31 8.81 -30.68
N MET A 136 -3.14 8.16 -30.72
CA MET A 136 -2.20 8.34 -31.84
C MET A 136 -2.71 7.58 -33.07
N ASP A 137 -3.03 8.35 -34.11
CA ASP A 137 -3.58 7.98 -35.40
C ASP A 137 -3.15 6.63 -35.98
N THR A 138 -4.12 5.95 -36.60
CA THR A 138 -3.98 4.74 -37.42
C THR A 138 -3.26 5.02 -38.75
N SER A 139 -2.05 5.57 -38.69
CA SER A 139 -1.16 5.69 -39.84
C SER A 139 -0.42 4.36 -40.09
N PRO A 140 -0.45 3.80 -41.32
CA PRO A 140 0.24 2.55 -41.66
C PRO A 140 1.76 2.58 -41.38
N PHE A 141 2.36 3.77 -41.28
CA PHE A 141 3.79 3.95 -41.01
C PHE A 141 4.19 3.57 -39.57
N MET A 142 3.24 3.48 -38.63
CA MET A 142 3.48 3.11 -37.23
C MET A 142 3.25 1.62 -36.94
N LEU A 143 2.85 0.78 -37.91
CA LEU A 143 2.74 -0.67 -37.66
C LEU A 143 4.12 -1.36 -37.66
N LEU A 144 5.05 -0.86 -38.48
CA LEU A 144 6.42 -1.38 -38.56
C LEU A 144 7.27 -1.03 -37.33
N THR A 145 7.03 0.12 -36.70
CA THR A 145 7.72 0.49 -35.45
C THR A 145 7.14 -0.25 -34.24
N VAL A 146 5.84 -0.54 -34.20
CA VAL A 146 5.21 -1.33 -33.12
C VAL A 146 5.74 -2.77 -33.08
N GLN A 147 6.08 -3.38 -34.23
CA GLN A 147 6.69 -4.72 -34.23
C GLN A 147 8.11 -4.72 -33.63
N GLN A 148 8.88 -3.64 -33.81
CA GLN A 148 10.19 -3.45 -33.17
C GLN A 148 10.08 -3.05 -31.68
N TYR A 149 9.10 -2.23 -31.32
CA TYR A 149 8.84 -1.85 -29.93
C TYR A 149 8.20 -2.96 -29.10
N SER A 150 7.52 -3.93 -29.72
CA SER A 150 6.92 -5.09 -29.02
C SER A 150 7.96 -5.93 -28.29
N LEU A 151 9.21 -5.98 -28.78
CA LEU A 151 10.32 -6.65 -28.10
C LEU A 151 10.85 -5.87 -26.89
N VAL A 152 10.70 -4.54 -26.88
CA VAL A 152 11.10 -3.68 -25.75
C VAL A 152 9.97 -3.57 -24.71
N PHE A 153 8.70 -3.58 -25.17
CA PHE A 153 7.51 -3.46 -24.32
C PHE A 153 7.01 -4.77 -23.73
N HIS A 154 7.53 -5.93 -24.15
CA HIS A 154 7.19 -7.21 -23.53
C HIS A 154 7.58 -7.30 -22.04
N ARG A 155 8.37 -6.33 -21.54
CA ARG A 155 8.73 -6.23 -20.11
C ARG A 155 7.88 -5.26 -19.28
N SER A 156 6.90 -4.57 -19.85
CA SER A 156 6.16 -3.50 -19.12
C SER A 156 4.64 -3.65 -19.07
N THR A 157 4.07 -4.74 -19.59
CA THR A 157 2.62 -5.02 -19.55
C THR A 157 2.15 -5.67 -18.24
N HIS A 158 3.04 -5.94 -17.28
CA HIS A 158 2.69 -6.52 -15.97
C HIS A 158 2.16 -5.52 -14.93
N ILE A 159 1.93 -4.25 -15.29
CA ILE A 159 1.60 -3.20 -14.31
C ILE A 159 0.10 -3.17 -13.96
N PHE A 160 -0.75 -3.92 -14.67
CA PHE A 160 -2.20 -3.87 -14.49
C PHE A 160 -2.75 -5.23 -14.12
N PHE A 161 -3.02 -5.39 -12.83
CA PHE A 161 -3.58 -6.61 -12.30
C PHE A 161 -5.11 -6.57 -12.29
N GLY A 162 -5.74 -7.67 -12.69
CA GLY A 162 -7.17 -7.87 -12.47
C GLY A 162 -7.50 -7.79 -10.97
N LEU A 163 -8.78 -7.56 -10.63
CA LEU A 163 -9.22 -7.47 -9.23
C LEU A 163 -8.77 -8.66 -8.38
N THR A 164 -8.84 -9.86 -8.95
CA THR A 164 -8.41 -11.12 -8.32
C THR A 164 -6.92 -11.12 -8.00
N GLN A 165 -6.10 -10.62 -8.92
CA GLN A 165 -4.65 -10.57 -8.76
C GLN A 165 -4.21 -9.45 -7.81
N GLY A 166 -4.95 -8.34 -7.73
CA GLY A 166 -4.72 -7.33 -6.70
C GLY A 166 -5.16 -7.76 -5.28
N ALA A 167 -6.18 -8.61 -5.18
CA ALA A 167 -6.55 -9.20 -3.90
C ALA A 167 -5.61 -10.34 -3.47
N ALA A 168 -4.87 -10.95 -4.41
CA ALA A 168 -4.08 -12.16 -4.17
C ALA A 168 -3.08 -12.01 -3.02
N THR A 169 -2.27 -10.96 -3.01
CA THR A 169 -1.29 -10.72 -1.92
C THR A 169 -2.00 -10.56 -0.58
N THR A 170 -3.15 -9.87 -0.54
CA THR A 170 -3.93 -9.71 0.68
C THR A 170 -4.44 -11.05 1.20
N CYS A 171 -5.04 -11.87 0.33
CA CYS A 171 -5.52 -13.19 0.70
C CYS A 171 -4.39 -14.13 1.12
N PHE A 172 -3.26 -14.08 0.42
CA PHE A 172 -2.07 -14.87 0.76
C PHE A 172 -1.56 -14.53 2.16
N VAL A 173 -1.37 -13.25 2.46
CA VAL A 173 -0.88 -12.80 3.78
C VAL A 173 -1.89 -13.14 4.88
N ALA A 174 -3.18 -12.97 4.62
CA ALA A 174 -4.23 -13.22 5.60
C ALA A 174 -4.47 -14.72 5.89
N LEU A 175 -4.33 -15.61 4.91
CA LEU A 175 -4.88 -16.96 5.00
C LEU A 175 -3.87 -18.09 4.76
N HIS A 176 -2.73 -17.83 4.12
CA HIS A 176 -1.87 -18.92 3.67
C HIS A 176 -1.17 -19.63 4.84
N PRO A 177 -1.22 -20.98 4.95
CA PRO A 177 -0.63 -21.70 6.08
C PRO A 177 0.89 -21.52 6.24
N GLN A 178 1.62 -21.28 5.15
CA GLN A 178 3.08 -21.06 5.19
C GLN A 178 3.48 -19.83 6.01
N LEU A 179 2.56 -18.88 6.24
CA LEU A 179 2.85 -17.67 7.01
C LEU A 179 2.57 -17.81 8.50
N LYS A 180 2.37 -19.05 8.99
CA LYS A 180 2.25 -19.31 10.42
C LYS A 180 3.54 -18.88 11.12
N GLY A 181 3.41 -18.05 12.15
CA GLY A 181 4.52 -17.46 12.91
C GLY A 181 5.28 -16.35 12.18
N VAL A 182 4.95 -16.06 10.91
CA VAL A 182 5.61 -15.00 10.14
C VAL A 182 5.00 -13.66 10.51
N GLY A 183 5.82 -12.73 11.01
CA GLY A 183 5.40 -11.40 11.42
C GLY A 183 6.52 -10.39 11.21
N GLY A 184 6.16 -9.15 10.90
CA GLY A 184 7.06 -8.04 10.68
C GLY A 184 7.58 -7.91 9.24
N GLU A 185 6.98 -8.66 8.31
CA GLU A 185 7.41 -8.71 6.91
C GLU A 185 6.57 -7.79 6.01
N TYR A 186 7.15 -7.40 4.89
CA TYR A 186 6.50 -6.65 3.82
C TYR A 186 6.37 -7.51 2.56
N PHE A 187 5.14 -7.64 2.05
CA PHE A 187 4.85 -8.51 0.91
C PHE A 187 4.51 -7.75 -0.37
N VAL A 188 5.02 -8.25 -1.50
CA VAL A 188 4.69 -7.82 -2.86
C VAL A 188 4.48 -9.08 -3.70
N ASP A 189 3.37 -9.16 -4.44
CA ASP A 189 3.05 -10.31 -5.32
C ASP A 189 3.22 -11.68 -4.63
N CYS A 190 2.67 -11.81 -3.42
CA CYS A 190 2.77 -13.01 -2.57
C CYS A 190 4.19 -13.41 -2.13
N ASN A 191 5.18 -12.54 -2.29
CA ASN A 191 6.57 -12.77 -1.88
C ASN A 191 7.00 -11.73 -0.84
N ILE A 192 7.94 -12.10 0.04
CA ILE A 192 8.63 -11.15 0.92
C ILE A 192 9.54 -10.27 0.05
N ALA A 193 9.51 -8.96 0.28
CA ALA A 193 10.11 -7.94 -0.59
C ALA A 193 11.30 -7.19 0.02
#